data_AF-A0A256FRJ5-F1
#
_entry.id   AF-A0A256FRJ5-F1
#
_cell.length_a   1.000
_cell.length_b   1.000
_cell.length_c   1.000
_cell.angle_alpha   90.00
_cell.angle_beta   90.00
_cell.angle_gamma   90.00
#
_symmetry.space_group_name_H-M   'P 1'
#
loop_
_entity.id
_entity.type
_entity.pdbx_description
1 polymer ?
#
loop_
_entity_poly.entity_id
_entity_poly.type
_entity_poly.pdbx_seq_one_letter_code
_entity_poly.pdbx_strand_id
1 'polypeptide(L)'
;MRTSRKIRIAAIIGAVLVPTILHAESSVIASENFVAAAQEITTDSLPDLVLAFETDPMGVANYLESEIAGRAAARNYITAMLLNRQFERLGRQWKLLFADIAALSEVKEQDGGVWFPRAKDTGFLTGVLATVLASHSKEISIFARGARMPAPSPNQDTVEWLAQAAKPLSRPARSYFQRAMLAGSMRRAE
;
A
#
# COMPACT_ATOMS: atom_id res chain seq x y z
N MET A 1 -40.98 10.52 -77.27
CA MET A 1 -39.98 9.44 -77.26
C MET A 1 -38.94 9.76 -76.19
N ARG A 2 -39.02 9.10 -75.04
CA ARG A 2 -38.09 8.05 -74.56
C ARG A 2 -36.63 8.52 -74.34
N THR A 3 -36.21 8.37 -73.06
CA THR A 3 -34.88 7.93 -72.57
C THR A 3 -33.74 8.98 -72.63
N SER A 4 -32.87 9.18 -71.63
CA SER A 4 -32.46 8.34 -70.50
C SER A 4 -31.86 9.15 -69.35
N ARG A 5 -32.10 8.66 -68.14
CA ARG A 5 -31.43 9.03 -66.87
C ARG A 5 -29.90 8.87 -66.96
N LYS A 6 -29.17 9.78 -66.33
CA LYS A 6 -27.88 9.48 -65.67
C LYS A 6 -27.85 10.15 -64.30
N ILE A 7 -28.13 9.36 -63.28
CA ILE A 7 -27.99 9.71 -61.85
C ILE A 7 -26.49 9.66 -61.55
N ARG A 8 -25.90 10.79 -61.15
CA ARG A 8 -24.56 10.82 -60.58
C ARG A 8 -24.71 10.62 -59.07
N ILE A 9 -24.38 9.44 -58.58
CA ILE A 9 -24.31 9.16 -57.14
C ILE A 9 -23.02 9.79 -56.63
N ALA A 10 -23.15 10.86 -55.85
CA ALA A 10 -22.06 11.43 -55.09
C ALA A 10 -21.73 10.48 -53.92
N ALA A 11 -20.48 10.01 -53.88
CA ALA A 11 -19.96 9.26 -52.74
C ALA A 11 -19.77 10.24 -51.57
N ILE A 12 -20.63 10.15 -50.55
CA ILE A 12 -20.42 10.81 -49.26
C ILE A 12 -19.50 9.88 -48.47
N ILE A 13 -18.22 10.21 -48.40
CA ILE A 13 -17.29 9.60 -47.45
C ILE A 13 -17.64 10.18 -46.09
N GLY A 14 -18.48 9.47 -45.34
CA GLY A 14 -18.71 9.73 -43.93
C GLY A 14 -17.44 9.39 -43.16
N ALA A 15 -16.66 10.41 -42.79
CA ALA A 15 -15.62 10.26 -41.78
C ALA A 15 -16.31 9.95 -40.45
N VAL A 16 -16.31 8.68 -40.07
CA VAL A 16 -16.65 8.27 -38.70
C VAL A 16 -15.52 8.82 -37.82
N LEU A 17 -15.79 9.94 -37.14
CA LEU A 17 -14.98 10.38 -36.02
C LEU A 17 -15.09 9.29 -34.94
N VAL A 18 -14.11 8.40 -34.89
CA VAL A 18 -13.89 7.53 -33.74
C VAL A 18 -13.32 8.45 -32.65
N PRO A 19 -14.01 8.70 -31.53
CA PRO A 19 -13.39 9.38 -30.42
C PRO A 19 -12.22 8.52 -29.97
N THR A 20 -11.01 9.00 -30.20
CA THR A 20 -9.80 8.43 -29.63
C THR A 20 -9.89 8.69 -28.13
N ILE A 21 -10.41 7.72 -27.38
CA ILE A 21 -10.26 7.72 -25.94
C ILE A 21 -8.77 7.53 -25.70
N LEU A 22 -8.05 8.65 -25.53
CA LEU A 22 -6.74 8.66 -24.91
C LEU A 22 -6.93 7.99 -23.55
N HIS A 23 -6.61 6.70 -23.48
CA HIS A 23 -6.30 6.07 -22.22
C HIS A 23 -5.06 6.80 -21.74
N ALA A 24 -5.23 7.69 -20.76
CA ALA A 24 -4.09 8.12 -19.96
C ALA A 24 -3.49 6.81 -19.41
N GLU A 25 -2.29 6.47 -19.88
CA GLU A 25 -1.49 5.44 -19.24
C GLU A 25 -1.29 5.93 -17.80
N SER A 26 -2.03 5.36 -16.84
CA SER A 26 -1.71 5.54 -15.43
C SER A 26 -0.34 4.90 -15.25
N SER A 27 0.69 5.74 -15.28
CA SER A 27 2.04 5.32 -14.92
C SER A 27 2.01 4.98 -13.44
N VAL A 28 2.21 3.69 -13.12
CA VAL A 28 2.29 3.22 -11.75
C VAL A 28 3.29 4.10 -10.98
N ILE A 29 2.86 4.68 -9.85
CA ILE A 29 3.73 5.48 -9.00
C ILE A 29 4.90 4.57 -8.56
N ALA A 30 6.12 4.95 -8.91
CA ALA A 30 7.31 4.23 -8.47
C ALA A 30 7.48 4.37 -6.95
N SER A 31 8.05 3.35 -6.29
CA SER A 31 8.20 3.30 -4.83
C SER A 31 8.90 4.53 -4.25
N GLU A 32 9.91 5.06 -4.95
CA GLU A 32 10.65 6.28 -4.58
C GLU A 32 9.78 7.55 -4.57
N ASN A 33 8.69 7.56 -5.32
CA ASN A 33 7.77 8.69 -5.39
C ASN A 33 6.57 8.53 -4.46
N PHE A 34 6.45 7.38 -3.78
CA PHE A 34 5.30 7.06 -2.94
C PHE A 34 5.14 8.07 -1.78
N VAL A 35 6.24 8.43 -1.12
CA VAL A 35 6.19 9.36 0.03
C VAL A 35 5.65 10.72 -0.39
N ALA A 36 6.15 11.26 -1.51
CA ALA A 36 5.69 12.53 -2.06
C ALA A 36 4.20 12.47 -2.44
N ALA A 37 3.79 11.43 -3.17
CA ALA A 37 2.40 11.25 -3.59
C ALA A 37 1.42 11.04 -2.41
N ALA A 38 1.89 10.44 -1.31
CA ALA A 38 1.08 10.22 -0.12
C ALA A 38 0.95 11.45 0.81
N GLN A 39 1.62 12.58 0.51
CA GLN A 39 1.44 13.80 1.30
C GLN A 39 0.07 14.45 1.06
N GLU A 40 -0.44 14.39 -0.19
CA GLU A 40 -1.69 15.03 -0.61
C GLU A 40 -2.59 14.02 -1.34
N ILE A 41 -3.14 13.06 -0.59
CA ILE A 41 -4.01 12.03 -1.15
C ILE A 41 -5.39 12.60 -1.43
N THR A 42 -5.80 12.49 -2.68
CA THR A 42 -7.17 12.74 -3.12
C THR A 42 -7.89 11.41 -3.36
N THR A 43 -9.21 11.44 -3.51
CA THR A 43 -9.97 10.24 -3.88
C THR A 43 -9.49 9.65 -5.21
N ASP A 44 -9.07 10.50 -6.15
CA ASP A 44 -8.64 10.08 -7.49
C ASP A 44 -7.21 9.54 -7.52
N SER A 45 -6.34 9.96 -6.59
CA SER A 45 -4.95 9.49 -6.52
C SER A 45 -4.75 8.24 -5.65
N LEU A 46 -5.72 7.90 -4.79
CA LEU A 46 -5.65 6.70 -3.96
C LEU A 46 -5.47 5.39 -4.76
N PRO A 47 -6.20 5.15 -5.88
CA PRO A 47 -6.00 3.94 -6.68
C PRO A 47 -4.56 3.74 -7.17
N ASP A 48 -3.86 4.80 -7.56
CA ASP A 48 -2.49 4.71 -8.05
C ASP A 48 -1.50 4.38 -6.92
N LEU A 49 -1.69 4.97 -5.73
CA LEU A 49 -0.90 4.62 -4.54
C LEU A 49 -1.14 3.16 -4.13
N VAL A 50 -2.39 2.71 -4.20
CA VAL A 50 -2.74 1.33 -3.89
C VAL A 50 -2.07 0.35 -4.86
N LEU A 51 -2.07 0.68 -6.16
CA LEU A 51 -1.40 -0.11 -7.18
C LEU A 51 0.12 -0.11 -7.00
N ALA A 52 0.72 1.03 -6.66
CA ALA A 52 2.14 1.14 -6.35
C ALA A 52 2.54 0.23 -5.19
N PHE A 53 1.78 0.28 -4.09
CA PHE A 53 2.03 -0.60 -2.95
C PHE A 53 1.89 -2.07 -3.31
N GLU A 54 0.88 -2.46 -4.09
CA GLU A 54 0.68 -3.86 -4.50
C GLU A 54 1.76 -4.35 -5.46
N THR A 55 2.36 -3.44 -6.25
CA THR A 55 3.42 -3.75 -7.22
C THR A 55 4.77 -3.95 -6.53
N ASP A 56 5.12 -3.08 -5.58
CA ASP A 56 6.38 -3.17 -4.83
C ASP A 56 6.19 -2.85 -3.33
N PRO A 57 5.61 -3.79 -2.56
CA PRO A 57 5.32 -3.58 -1.14
C PRO A 57 6.57 -3.26 -0.32
N MET A 58 7.69 -3.93 -0.63
CA MET A 58 8.92 -3.80 0.14
C MET A 58 9.68 -2.52 -0.21
N GLY A 59 9.70 -2.09 -1.48
CA GLY A 59 10.27 -0.80 -1.84
C GLY A 59 9.49 0.35 -1.20
N VAL A 60 8.16 0.31 -1.24
CA VAL A 60 7.32 1.31 -0.55
C VAL A 60 7.59 1.33 0.95
N ALA A 61 7.65 0.16 1.61
CA ALA A 61 7.95 0.08 3.04
C ALA A 61 9.32 0.68 3.39
N ASN A 62 10.34 0.43 2.56
CA ASN A 62 11.69 0.99 2.73
C ASN A 62 11.70 2.52 2.61
N TYR A 63 11.02 3.11 1.62
CA TYR A 63 10.94 4.59 1.50
C TYR A 63 10.13 5.22 2.64
N LEU A 64 9.04 4.59 3.07
CA LEU A 64 8.25 5.05 4.21
C LEU A 64 9.04 5.02 5.53
N GLU A 65 9.96 4.06 5.71
CA GLU A 65 10.80 3.97 6.91
C GLU A 65 11.98 4.95 6.87
N SER A 66 12.62 5.09 5.72
CA SER A 66 13.88 5.83 5.57
C SER A 66 13.70 7.35 5.42
N GLU A 67 12.55 7.82 4.93
CA GLU A 67 12.31 9.25 4.70
C GLU A 67 11.75 10.00 5.91
N ILE A 68 12.15 11.27 6.05
CA ILE A 68 11.69 12.17 7.12
C ILE A 68 10.15 12.29 7.15
N ALA A 69 9.53 12.38 5.97
CA ALA A 69 8.08 12.47 5.81
C ALA A 69 7.38 11.10 5.75
N GLY A 70 8.13 10.00 5.73
CA GLY A 70 7.61 8.66 5.47
C GLY A 70 6.55 8.19 6.48
N ARG A 71 6.69 8.56 7.76
CA ARG A 71 5.65 8.29 8.77
C ARG A 71 4.33 9.02 8.48
N ALA A 72 4.41 10.30 8.12
CA ALA A 72 3.22 11.10 7.82
C ALA A 72 2.54 10.56 6.56
N ALA A 73 3.32 10.27 5.52
CA ALA A 73 2.86 9.59 4.30
C ALA A 73 2.17 8.24 4.61
N ALA A 74 2.79 7.39 5.43
CA ALA A 74 2.20 6.10 5.83
C ALA A 74 0.86 6.30 6.55
N ARG A 75 0.78 7.26 7.48
CA ARG A 75 -0.46 7.60 8.18
C ARG A 75 -1.54 8.09 7.23
N ASN A 76 -1.20 9.01 6.32
CA ASN A 76 -2.12 9.55 5.33
C ASN A 76 -2.67 8.44 4.44
N TYR A 77 -1.78 7.59 3.89
CA TYR A 77 -2.15 6.46 3.05
C TYR A 77 -3.08 5.47 3.76
N ILE A 78 -2.70 5.02 4.96
CA ILE A 78 -3.50 4.08 5.74
C ILE A 78 -4.84 4.72 6.09
N THR A 79 -4.86 5.98 6.54
CA THR A 79 -6.10 6.69 6.86
C THR A 79 -7.01 6.81 5.63
N ALA A 80 -6.47 7.17 4.47
CA ALA A 80 -7.22 7.26 3.22
C ALA A 80 -7.84 5.90 2.84
N MET A 81 -7.10 4.80 2.99
CA MET A 81 -7.62 3.44 2.77
C MET A 81 -8.79 3.12 3.70
N LEU A 82 -8.70 3.45 4.99
CA LEU A 82 -9.76 3.18 5.97
C LEU A 82 -10.99 4.06 5.72
N LEU A 83 -10.81 5.35 5.42
CA LEU A 83 -11.91 6.27 5.08
C LEU A 83 -12.66 5.83 3.81
N ASN A 84 -11.95 5.25 2.85
CA ASN A 84 -12.53 4.67 1.63
C ASN A 84 -12.98 3.21 1.79
N ARG A 85 -13.12 2.72 3.03
CA ARG A 85 -13.61 1.38 3.37
C ARG A 85 -12.77 0.23 2.80
N GLN A 86 -11.50 0.46 2.49
CA GLN A 86 -10.60 -0.53 1.92
C GLN A 86 -9.90 -1.42 2.97
N PHE A 87 -10.52 -1.65 4.12
CA PHE A 87 -9.95 -2.42 5.25
C PHE A 87 -9.40 -3.78 4.82
N GLU A 88 -10.14 -4.55 4.02
CA GLU A 88 -9.72 -5.88 3.59
C GLU A 88 -8.54 -5.81 2.62
N ARG A 89 -8.54 -4.83 1.71
CA ARG A 89 -7.43 -4.64 0.76
C ARG A 89 -6.15 -4.20 1.48
N LEU A 90 -6.28 -3.30 2.44
CA LEU A 90 -5.18 -2.90 3.32
C LEU A 90 -4.61 -4.11 4.09
N GLY A 91 -5.47 -5.02 4.56
CA GLY A 91 -5.06 -6.29 5.15
C GLY A 91 -4.23 -7.16 4.20
N ARG A 92 -4.66 -7.28 2.94
CA ARG A 92 -3.91 -8.02 1.92
C ARG A 92 -2.55 -7.38 1.63
N GLN A 93 -2.50 -6.06 1.48
CA GLN A 93 -1.25 -5.32 1.27
C GLN A 93 -0.28 -5.50 2.43
N TRP A 94 -0.74 -5.35 3.66
CA TRP A 94 0.08 -5.63 4.83
C TRP A 94 0.59 -7.07 4.84
N LYS A 95 -0.23 -8.05 4.42
CA LYS A 95 0.18 -9.45 4.30
C LYS A 95 1.27 -9.66 3.24
N LEU A 96 1.31 -8.86 2.17
CA LEU A 96 2.37 -8.94 1.15
C LEU A 96 3.77 -8.65 1.75
N LEU A 97 3.85 -7.81 2.78
CA LEU A 97 5.12 -7.55 3.49
C LEU A 97 5.69 -8.80 4.18
N PHE A 98 4.85 -9.80 4.44
CA PHE A 98 5.21 -11.08 5.05
C PHE A 98 5.18 -12.24 4.05
N ALA A 99 5.12 -11.96 2.74
CA ALA A 99 5.08 -13.00 1.72
C ALA A 99 6.35 -13.86 1.71
N ASP A 100 7.51 -13.25 2.00
CA ASP A 100 8.81 -13.90 2.08
C ASP A 100 9.43 -13.76 3.47
N ILE A 101 9.11 -14.71 4.35
CA ILE A 101 9.64 -14.78 5.72
C ILE A 101 11.17 -14.96 5.75
N ALA A 102 11.73 -15.65 4.75
CA ALA A 102 13.17 -15.85 4.66
C ALA A 102 13.87 -14.51 4.38
N ALA A 103 13.35 -13.73 3.44
CA ALA A 103 13.89 -12.40 3.14
C ALA A 103 13.69 -11.41 4.29
N LEU A 104 12.62 -11.52 5.10
CA LEU A 104 12.50 -10.75 6.34
C LEU A 104 13.61 -11.10 7.36
N SER A 105 14.17 -12.30 7.28
CA SER A 105 15.25 -12.76 8.14
C SER A 105 16.64 -12.59 7.51
N GLU A 106 16.73 -11.98 6.33
CA GLU A 106 17.99 -11.73 5.64
C GLU A 106 18.82 -10.68 6.39
N VAL A 107 20.10 -11.01 6.59
CA VAL A 107 21.08 -10.16 7.25
C VAL A 107 21.70 -9.24 6.21
N LYS A 108 21.84 -7.95 6.56
CA LYS A 108 22.77 -7.05 5.90
C LYS A 108 23.83 -6.56 6.87
N GLU A 109 25.03 -6.43 6.35
CA GLU A 109 26.17 -5.85 7.05
C GLU A 109 26.39 -4.43 6.52
N GLN A 110 26.44 -3.46 7.43
CA GLN A 110 26.77 -2.07 7.11
C GLN A 110 27.48 -1.44 8.31
N ASP A 111 28.59 -0.73 8.05
CA ASP A 111 29.38 -0.03 9.06
C ASP A 111 29.81 -0.92 10.25
N GLY A 112 30.10 -2.20 9.98
CA GLY A 112 30.49 -3.19 10.99
C GLY A 112 29.33 -3.72 11.85
N GLY A 113 28.10 -3.30 11.57
CA GLY A 113 26.88 -3.76 12.24
C GLY A 113 26.06 -4.73 11.39
N VAL A 114 25.40 -5.66 12.07
CA VAL A 114 24.40 -6.57 11.47
C VAL A 114 23.00 -6.03 11.71
N TRP A 115 22.23 -5.88 10.64
CA TRP A 115 20.83 -5.44 10.71
C TRP A 115 19.94 -6.21 9.75
N PHE A 116 18.63 -6.12 10.00
CA PHE A 116 17.59 -6.85 9.28
C PHE A 116 16.66 -5.83 8.60
N PRO A 117 17.04 -5.31 7.40
CA PRO A 117 16.36 -4.19 6.77
C PRO A 117 14.87 -4.45 6.58
N ARG A 118 14.53 -5.57 5.94
CA ARG A 118 13.13 -5.88 5.64
C ARG A 118 12.29 -6.10 6.90
N ALA A 119 12.87 -6.69 7.95
CA ALA A 119 12.19 -6.79 9.25
C ALA A 119 11.94 -5.40 9.87
N LYS A 120 12.91 -4.47 9.73
CA LYS A 120 12.79 -3.09 10.21
C LYS A 120 11.67 -2.35 9.45
N ASP A 121 11.69 -2.39 8.12
CA ASP A 121 10.71 -1.69 7.26
C ASP A 121 9.29 -2.19 7.53
N THR A 122 9.11 -3.51 7.52
CA THR A 122 7.82 -4.16 7.80
C THR A 122 7.37 -3.89 9.24
N GLY A 123 8.30 -3.85 10.20
CA GLY A 123 8.03 -3.48 11.59
C GLY A 123 7.50 -2.06 11.70
N PHE A 124 8.23 -1.09 11.14
CA PHE A 124 7.87 0.31 11.13
C PHE A 124 6.45 0.54 10.59
N LEU A 125 6.16 0.01 9.39
CA LEU A 125 4.86 0.19 8.77
C LEU A 125 3.74 -0.51 9.56
N THR A 126 4.02 -1.70 10.14
CA THR A 126 3.07 -2.37 11.04
C THR A 126 2.76 -1.52 12.28
N GLY A 127 3.76 -0.81 12.82
CA GLY A 127 3.57 0.11 13.95
C GLY A 127 2.65 1.27 13.61
N VAL A 128 2.87 1.92 12.46
CA VAL A 128 2.00 3.00 11.98
C VAL A 128 0.57 2.49 11.77
N LEU A 129 0.44 1.34 11.12
CA LEU A 129 -0.84 0.67 10.89
C LEU A 129 -1.58 0.39 12.20
N ALA A 130 -0.89 -0.13 13.22
CA ALA A 130 -1.47 -0.40 14.53
C ALA A 130 -2.07 0.86 15.16
N THR A 131 -1.36 1.99 15.08
CA THR A 131 -1.86 3.27 15.62
C THR A 131 -3.15 3.72 14.93
N VAL A 132 -3.22 3.63 13.60
CA VAL A 132 -4.40 4.08 12.86
C VAL A 132 -5.58 3.10 13.02
N LEU A 133 -5.31 1.79 13.02
CA LEU A 133 -6.33 0.76 13.21
C LEU A 133 -6.92 0.76 14.62
N ALA A 134 -6.18 1.17 15.65
CA ALA A 134 -6.68 1.25 17.01
C ALA A 134 -7.93 2.15 17.14
N SER A 135 -8.08 3.14 16.25
CA SER A 135 -9.28 4.00 16.17
C SER A 135 -10.45 3.39 15.39
N HIS A 136 -10.29 2.21 14.79
CA HIS A 136 -11.25 1.55 13.89
C HIS A 136 -11.57 0.12 14.33
N SER A 137 -11.92 -0.05 15.62
CA SER A 137 -12.05 -1.36 16.26
C SER A 137 -13.21 -2.22 15.74
N LYS A 138 -14.24 -1.63 15.14
CA LYS A 138 -15.39 -2.38 14.58
C LYS A 138 -15.01 -3.08 13.27
N GLU A 139 -14.12 -2.47 12.50
CA GLU A 139 -13.71 -2.90 11.16
C GLU A 139 -12.41 -3.71 11.16
N ILE A 140 -11.76 -3.87 12.32
CA ILE A 140 -10.52 -4.64 12.48
C ILE A 140 -10.66 -6.10 12.02
N SER A 141 -11.86 -6.67 12.13
CA SER A 141 -12.18 -8.03 11.65
C SER A 141 -12.12 -8.15 10.13
N ILE A 142 -12.46 -7.07 9.40
CA ILE A 142 -12.40 -7.00 7.94
C ILE A 142 -10.94 -6.93 7.49
N PHE A 143 -10.14 -6.10 8.17
CA PHE A 143 -8.69 -6.07 7.94
C PHE A 143 -8.06 -7.45 8.23
N ALA A 144 -8.41 -8.09 9.35
CA ALA A 144 -7.88 -9.40 9.74
C ALA A 144 -8.14 -10.48 8.66
N ARG A 145 -9.33 -10.46 8.04
CA ARG A 145 -9.67 -11.34 6.91
C ARG A 145 -8.72 -11.14 5.74
N GLY A 146 -8.48 -9.89 5.33
CA GLY A 146 -7.53 -9.55 4.27
C GLY A 146 -6.09 -9.97 4.61
N ALA A 147 -5.70 -9.77 5.86
CA ALA A 147 -4.41 -10.16 6.41
C ALA A 147 -4.22 -11.67 6.57
N ARG A 148 -5.30 -12.46 6.39
CA ARG A 148 -5.36 -13.90 6.69
C ARG A 148 -4.91 -14.22 8.11
N MET A 149 -5.33 -13.38 9.05
CA MET A 149 -5.08 -13.54 10.48
C MET A 149 -6.40 -13.81 11.21
N PRO A 150 -6.36 -14.55 12.32
CA PRO A 150 -7.49 -14.56 13.25
C PRO A 150 -7.74 -13.14 13.76
N ALA A 151 -9.01 -12.77 13.87
CA ALA A 151 -9.41 -11.48 14.43
C ALA A 151 -8.90 -11.34 15.89
N PRO A 152 -8.62 -10.12 16.35
CA PRO A 152 -8.19 -9.91 17.73
C PRO A 152 -9.30 -10.30 18.70
N SER A 153 -8.90 -10.82 19.87
CA SER A 153 -9.85 -11.07 20.96
C SER A 153 -10.47 -9.74 21.46
N PRO A 154 -11.66 -9.77 22.10
CA PRO A 154 -12.23 -8.59 22.72
C PRO A 154 -11.21 -7.91 23.66
N ASN A 155 -11.00 -6.60 23.50
CA ASN A 155 -10.06 -5.79 24.27
C ASN A 155 -8.56 -6.12 24.09
N GLN A 156 -8.19 -6.96 23.13
CA GLN A 156 -6.79 -7.17 22.80
C GLN A 156 -6.19 -5.91 22.20
N ASP A 157 -5.00 -5.52 22.66
CA ASP A 157 -4.27 -4.39 22.09
C ASP A 157 -3.89 -4.66 20.63
N THR A 158 -4.06 -3.65 19.76
CA THR A 158 -3.84 -3.81 18.31
C THR A 158 -2.36 -4.02 17.99
N VAL A 159 -1.45 -3.37 18.74
CA VAL A 159 0.00 -3.56 18.56
C VAL A 159 0.38 -4.97 18.96
N GLU A 160 -0.11 -5.45 20.10
CA GLU A 160 0.13 -6.83 20.56
C GLU A 160 -0.40 -7.87 19.57
N TRP A 161 -1.60 -7.66 19.04
CA TRP A 161 -2.21 -8.55 18.06
C TRP A 161 -1.39 -8.63 16.76
N LEU A 162 -0.99 -7.49 16.19
CA LEU A 162 -0.18 -7.45 14.97
C LEU A 162 1.24 -7.99 15.19
N ALA A 163 1.80 -7.86 16.40
CA ALA A 163 3.11 -8.41 16.74
C ALA A 163 3.18 -9.94 16.58
N GLN A 164 2.03 -10.63 16.64
CA GLN A 164 1.97 -12.08 16.43
C GLN A 164 2.43 -12.51 15.04
N ALA A 165 2.34 -11.62 14.05
CA ALA A 165 2.81 -11.85 12.68
C ALA A 165 4.31 -12.15 12.60
N ALA A 166 5.09 -11.66 13.56
CA ALA A 166 6.53 -11.83 13.63
C ALA A 166 6.97 -13.13 14.35
N LYS A 167 6.03 -13.94 14.86
CA LYS A 167 6.34 -15.24 15.50
C LYS A 167 7.16 -16.20 14.60
N PRO A 168 6.97 -16.25 13.27
CA PRO A 168 7.79 -17.11 12.41
C PRO A 168 9.21 -16.59 12.16
N LEU A 169 9.49 -15.31 12.45
CA LEU A 169 10.82 -14.73 12.22
C LEU A 169 11.87 -15.31 13.18
N SER A 170 13.13 -15.32 12.74
CA SER A 170 14.27 -15.59 13.61
C SER A 170 14.30 -14.62 14.80
N ARG A 171 14.90 -15.03 15.92
CA ARG A 171 14.94 -14.18 17.13
C ARG A 171 15.57 -12.80 16.86
N PRO A 172 16.69 -12.67 16.12
CA PRO A 172 17.25 -11.37 15.77
C PRO A 172 16.29 -10.53 14.90
N ALA A 173 15.77 -11.10 13.80
CA ALA A 173 14.86 -10.38 12.90
C ALA A 173 13.58 -9.93 13.62
N ARG A 174 13.01 -10.79 14.48
CA ARG A 174 11.86 -10.46 15.33
C ARG A 174 12.14 -9.27 16.24
N SER A 175 13.32 -9.20 16.83
CA SER A 175 13.70 -8.08 17.70
C SER A 175 13.79 -6.76 16.92
N TYR A 176 14.35 -6.78 15.71
CA TYR A 176 14.37 -5.61 14.82
C TYR A 176 12.96 -5.18 14.41
N PHE A 177 12.12 -6.13 14.01
CA PHE A 177 10.71 -5.89 13.71
C PHE A 177 9.98 -5.24 14.88
N GLN A 178 10.09 -5.80 16.08
CA GLN A 178 9.39 -5.29 17.26
C GLN A 178 9.85 -3.88 17.65
N ARG A 179 11.17 -3.61 17.60
CA ARG A 179 11.69 -2.26 17.86
C ARG A 179 11.18 -1.24 16.84
N ALA A 180 11.20 -1.60 15.56
CA ALA A 180 10.70 -0.72 14.50
C ALA A 180 9.18 -0.52 14.61
N MET A 181 8.42 -1.55 14.98
CA MET A 181 6.98 -1.46 15.23
C MET A 181 6.64 -0.53 16.39
N LEU A 182 7.39 -0.61 17.50
CA LEU A 182 7.25 0.35 18.59
C LEU A 182 7.61 1.77 18.13
N ALA A 183 8.67 1.93 17.34
CA ALA A 183 9.01 3.22 16.77
C ALA A 183 7.89 3.75 15.87
N GLY A 184 7.30 2.92 15.01
CA GLY A 184 6.19 3.25 14.11
C GLY A 184 4.90 3.63 14.85
N SER A 185 4.66 3.05 16.03
CA SER A 185 3.44 3.30 16.80
C SER A 185 3.46 4.58 17.65
N MET A 186 4.63 5.19 17.86
CA MET A 186 4.74 6.43 18.62
C MET A 186 3.98 7.57 17.92
N ARG A 187 3.19 8.33 18.68
CA ARG A 187 2.71 9.66 18.27
C ARG A 187 3.88 10.63 18.48
N ARG A 188 4.19 11.50 17.52
CA ARG A 188 5.05 12.66 17.85
C ARG A 188 4.34 13.43 18.96
N ALA A 189 5.11 13.89 19.95
CA ALA A 189 4.70 15.07 20.70
C ALA A 189 4.60 16.20 19.66
N GLU A 190 3.40 16.73 19.49
CA GLU A 190 3.14 17.94 18.71
C GLU A 190 3.88 19.13 19.33
#